data_AF-A0A6B2T9X8-F1
#
_entry.id   AF-A0A6B2T9X8-F1
#
_cell.length_a   1.000
_cell.length_b   1.000
_cell.length_c   1.000
_cell.angle_alpha   90.00
_cell.angle_beta   90.00
_cell.angle_gamma   90.00
#
_symmetry.space_group_name_H-M   'P 1'
#
loop_
_entity.id
_entity.type
_entity.pdbx_description
1 polymer ?
#
loop_
_entity_poly.entity_id
_entity_poly.type
_entity_poly.pdbx_seq_one_letter_code
_entity_poly.pdbx_strand_id
1 'polypeptide(L)'
;MSEPSRRTVLGTAGALGLGAAVGGVPLPAHAADGPADSAAGPAFDTDSARSALNRLLPHHAEQFRLGLLPARGREDRFEVTGTTGRIEVSGTTPAVLLTGVHWYLKYVCGAHITWNGSQLDLPRRLPAPARTLTRSTSLPHRFALNDTNDGYTAPYADWAYWERMIDVLALHGCNEVLVIAGAEAVYRKVLTEFGYSDAEARAWLPAPSHQPWWLLQNLSGYGGPLSDRFIADRTALGRRIVRRLRDLGIAPVLPGYYGHVPDGFVERNGGDARVIPQGVWHGFKRPDWLDPRTSAFAKVAASFYRHQEALFGPADLFKMDLLHEGGTAGDVPVPAAARGVEAALRTARPNATWVILGWEANPLPALLDAVDKKRMLIVDGVSDRYAKEPDREKDWGGTPYAFGTIPNFGGRTTIGARTHLWNERFFAWRDKAGSALTGTAFMPEATDRDPAAFELFSELAWTKGPVDRAAWFSSYAGFRYGGRDADARSAWRTLNATAYQHTAVERSDPHDSLFAARPDLAAARAAEYAP
;
A
#
# COMPACT_ATOMS: atom_id res chain seq x y z
N MET A 1 -39.37 -9.71 -36.78
CA MET A 1 -40.12 -8.70 -37.57
C MET A 1 -41.09 -7.97 -36.64
N SER A 2 -41.65 -6.84 -37.09
CA SER A 2 -42.74 -6.07 -36.45
C SER A 2 -42.54 -5.62 -34.99
N GLU A 3 -42.12 -4.35 -34.92
CA GLU A 3 -42.07 -3.36 -33.83
C GLU A 3 -43.33 -3.15 -32.95
N PRO A 4 -43.23 -2.30 -31.87
CA PRO A 4 -44.30 -2.04 -30.91
C PRO A 4 -45.17 -0.78 -31.18
N SER A 5 -46.22 -0.60 -30.37
CA SER A 5 -47.08 0.60 -30.28
C SER A 5 -48.02 0.50 -29.05
N ARG A 6 -48.48 1.51 -28.29
CA ARG A 6 -48.31 3.00 -28.09
C ARG A 6 -48.97 3.29 -26.69
N ARG A 7 -49.16 4.49 -26.10
CA ARG A 7 -49.07 5.91 -26.52
C ARG A 7 -48.84 6.85 -25.29
N THR A 8 -48.29 8.03 -25.57
CA THR A 8 -48.29 9.34 -24.88
C THR A 8 -49.48 9.72 -23.96
N VAL A 9 -49.18 10.42 -22.84
CA VAL A 9 -49.96 11.57 -22.29
C VAL A 9 -48.98 12.64 -21.74
N LEU A 10 -49.36 13.93 -21.78
CA LEU A 10 -48.63 15.10 -21.26
C LEU A 10 -49.54 15.90 -20.30
N GLY A 11 -48.97 16.59 -19.31
CA GLY A 11 -49.67 17.54 -18.42
C GLY A 11 -48.82 17.94 -17.20
N THR A 12 -48.08 19.06 -17.17
CA THR A 12 -48.49 20.47 -16.96
C THR A 12 -48.64 20.92 -15.50
N ALA A 13 -47.52 21.40 -14.95
CA ALA A 13 -47.28 22.50 -14.01
C ALA A 13 -48.38 23.10 -13.09
N GLY A 14 -47.98 23.34 -11.83
CA GLY A 14 -48.51 24.35 -10.90
C GLY A 14 -48.35 23.94 -9.43
N ALA A 15 -48.26 24.81 -8.42
CA ALA A 15 -47.78 26.20 -8.36
C ALA A 15 -47.49 26.58 -6.89
N LEU A 16 -46.52 27.47 -6.65
CA LEU A 16 -46.23 28.30 -5.46
C LEU A 16 -46.93 28.04 -4.10
N GLY A 17 -46.13 28.01 -3.02
CA GLY A 17 -46.59 28.28 -1.66
C GLY A 17 -45.44 28.69 -0.72
N LEU A 18 -45.46 29.93 -0.19
CA LEU A 18 -44.54 30.38 0.87
C LEU A 18 -45.17 30.17 2.26
N GLY A 19 -44.34 29.82 3.24
CA GLY A 19 -44.65 29.82 4.67
C GLY A 19 -43.48 30.42 5.46
N ALA A 20 -43.77 31.17 6.53
CA ALA A 20 -42.81 32.09 7.15
C ALA A 20 -42.07 31.54 8.39
N ALA A 21 -41.00 32.26 8.77
CA ALA A 21 -40.04 31.88 9.81
C ALA A 21 -40.55 31.98 11.25
N VAL A 22 -39.89 31.27 12.17
CA VAL A 22 -40.00 31.44 13.63
C VAL A 22 -38.61 31.35 14.29
N GLY A 23 -38.30 32.31 15.16
CA GLY A 23 -37.44 32.20 16.36
C GLY A 23 -36.06 31.53 16.26
N GLY A 24 -34.98 32.32 16.44
CA GLY A 24 -33.63 31.82 16.71
C GLY A 24 -33.13 32.13 18.12
N VAL A 25 -32.39 31.19 18.72
CA VAL A 25 -31.54 31.38 19.92
C VAL A 25 -30.24 30.57 19.67
N PRO A 26 -29.02 31.10 19.93
CA PRO A 26 -27.79 30.53 19.38
C PRO A 26 -27.07 29.53 20.31
N LEU A 27 -26.55 28.46 19.73
CA LEU A 27 -25.53 27.56 20.31
C LEU A 27 -24.53 27.13 19.21
N PRO A 28 -23.31 26.64 19.57
CA PRO A 28 -22.10 26.89 18.78
C PRO A 28 -21.87 25.95 17.58
N ALA A 29 -20.90 26.37 16.75
CA ALA A 29 -20.54 25.74 15.48
C ALA A 29 -20.34 24.22 15.56
N HIS A 30 -21.10 23.49 14.73
CA HIS A 30 -20.75 22.12 14.34
C HIS A 30 -19.69 22.13 13.24
N ALA A 31 -18.91 21.05 13.20
CA ALA A 31 -17.94 20.82 12.12
C ALA A 31 -18.66 20.67 10.77
N ALA A 32 -17.96 20.97 9.68
CA ALA A 32 -18.53 20.87 8.34
C ALA A 32 -18.69 19.41 7.91
N ASP A 33 -19.91 18.89 7.97
CA ASP A 33 -20.29 17.66 7.29
C ASP A 33 -20.11 17.84 5.78
N GLY A 34 -19.02 17.29 5.24
CA GLY A 34 -18.91 17.04 3.80
C GLY A 34 -19.95 16.00 3.37
N PRO A 35 -20.42 16.03 2.11
CA PRO A 35 -21.47 15.12 1.66
C PRO A 35 -21.03 13.66 1.84
N ALA A 36 -21.72 12.97 2.74
CA ALA A 36 -21.60 11.54 2.92
C ALA A 36 -22.35 10.82 1.79
N ASP A 37 -21.77 10.84 0.59
CA ASP A 37 -22.19 9.98 -0.51
C ASP A 37 -22.07 8.53 -0.04
N SER A 38 -23.20 7.95 0.33
CA SER A 38 -23.36 6.57 0.76
C SER A 38 -23.33 5.64 -0.46
N ALA A 39 -22.24 5.72 -1.21
CA ALA A 39 -21.79 4.65 -2.09
C ALA A 39 -21.58 3.41 -1.23
N ALA A 40 -22.63 2.59 -1.11
CA ALA A 40 -22.56 1.30 -0.46
C ALA A 40 -21.44 0.51 -1.17
N GLY A 41 -20.43 0.11 -0.41
CA GLY A 41 -19.35 -0.72 -0.92
C GLY A 41 -19.89 -2.03 -1.51
N PRO A 42 -19.07 -2.76 -2.30
CA PRO A 42 -19.48 -4.05 -2.84
C PRO A 42 -20.02 -4.93 -1.71
N ALA A 43 -21.17 -5.56 -1.95
CA ALA A 43 -21.80 -6.43 -0.97
C ALA A 43 -20.93 -7.69 -0.77
N PHE A 44 -20.06 -7.64 0.22
CA PHE A 44 -19.18 -8.76 0.56
C PHE A 44 -19.98 -9.97 1.07
N ASP A 45 -19.41 -11.14 0.84
CA ASP A 45 -19.79 -12.41 1.49
C ASP A 45 -18.67 -12.84 2.47
N THR A 46 -18.72 -14.09 2.94
CA THR A 46 -17.66 -14.66 3.80
C THR A 46 -16.72 -15.63 3.08
N ASP A 47 -16.91 -15.85 1.78
CA ASP A 47 -16.37 -17.00 1.06
C ASP A 47 -14.92 -16.76 0.64
N SER A 48 -14.54 -15.51 0.37
CA SER A 48 -13.15 -15.12 0.16
C SER A 48 -12.29 -15.28 1.43
N ALA A 49 -12.86 -15.07 2.62
CA ALA A 49 -12.23 -15.36 3.91
C ALA A 49 -12.25 -16.87 4.21
N ARG A 50 -13.37 -17.57 3.96
CA ARG A 50 -13.47 -19.04 4.07
C ARG A 50 -12.40 -19.75 3.24
N SER A 51 -12.18 -19.28 2.02
CA SER A 51 -11.13 -19.76 1.10
C SER A 51 -9.74 -19.65 1.73
N ALA A 52 -9.42 -18.55 2.40
CA ALA A 52 -8.16 -18.41 3.14
C ALA A 52 -8.09 -19.38 4.33
N LEU A 53 -9.14 -19.47 5.17
CA LEU A 53 -9.13 -20.40 6.31
C LEU A 53 -8.97 -21.87 5.88
N ASN A 54 -9.54 -22.26 4.74
CA ASN A 54 -9.37 -23.59 4.19
C ASN A 54 -7.92 -23.87 3.72
N ARG A 55 -7.18 -22.86 3.24
CA ARG A 55 -5.74 -22.98 2.92
C ARG A 55 -4.85 -22.94 4.16
N LEU A 56 -5.13 -22.00 5.08
CA LEU A 56 -4.28 -21.67 6.23
C LEU A 56 -4.45 -22.63 7.41
N LEU A 57 -5.68 -23.12 7.63
CA LEU A 57 -6.09 -23.90 8.80
C LEU A 57 -6.94 -25.13 8.36
N PRO A 58 -6.45 -26.00 7.44
CA PRO A 58 -7.27 -27.03 6.79
C PRO A 58 -7.93 -28.05 7.75
N HIS A 59 -7.38 -28.23 8.96
CA HIS A 59 -7.93 -29.13 9.98
C HIS A 59 -8.85 -28.44 11.00
N HIS A 60 -8.97 -27.11 10.93
CA HIS A 60 -9.71 -26.30 11.91
C HIS A 60 -10.69 -25.31 11.27
N ALA A 61 -10.69 -25.12 9.95
CA ALA A 61 -11.53 -24.14 9.25
C ALA A 61 -13.03 -24.31 9.56
N GLU A 62 -13.54 -25.54 9.62
CA GLU A 62 -14.95 -25.84 9.98
C GLU A 62 -15.34 -25.40 11.40
N GLN A 63 -14.35 -25.20 12.28
CA GLN A 63 -14.56 -24.76 13.67
C GLN A 63 -14.79 -23.24 13.76
N PHE A 64 -14.59 -22.49 12.66
CA PHE A 64 -14.89 -21.07 12.56
C PHE A 64 -16.23 -20.81 11.85
N ARG A 65 -17.15 -20.13 12.52
CA ARG A 65 -18.27 -19.42 11.90
C ARG A 65 -17.85 -17.99 11.58
N LEU A 66 -18.15 -17.51 10.38
CA LEU A 66 -17.87 -16.15 9.93
C LEU A 66 -19.18 -15.37 9.78
N GLY A 67 -19.17 -14.06 10.04
CA GLY A 67 -20.30 -13.17 9.81
C GLY A 67 -19.88 -11.73 9.57
N LEU A 68 -20.51 -11.04 8.62
CA LEU A 68 -20.18 -9.64 8.36
C LEU A 68 -20.92 -8.68 9.31
N LEU A 69 -20.19 -7.67 9.77
CA LEU A 69 -20.71 -6.59 10.62
C LEU A 69 -21.13 -5.40 9.75
N PRO A 70 -22.28 -4.76 10.00
CA PRO A 70 -22.67 -3.54 9.29
C PRO A 70 -21.59 -2.44 9.40
N ALA A 71 -21.33 -1.74 8.29
CA ALA A 71 -20.40 -0.63 8.25
C ALA A 71 -20.79 0.48 9.23
N ARG A 72 -19.81 1.14 9.86
CA ARG A 72 -20.01 2.24 10.81
C ARG A 72 -19.13 3.42 10.40
N GLY A 73 -19.58 4.14 9.38
CA GLY A 73 -18.74 5.11 8.69
C GLY A 73 -17.50 4.42 8.10
N ARG A 74 -16.31 4.89 8.48
CA ARG A 74 -15.00 4.30 8.10
C ARG A 74 -14.37 3.44 9.20
N GLU A 75 -15.10 3.08 10.27
CA GLU A 75 -14.58 2.21 11.32
C GLU A 75 -14.58 0.74 10.87
N ASP A 76 -13.39 0.18 10.66
CA ASP A 76 -13.18 -1.27 10.57
C ASP A 76 -13.14 -1.87 11.97
N ARG A 77 -13.80 -3.02 12.16
CA ARG A 77 -13.84 -3.70 13.47
C ARG A 77 -14.03 -5.20 13.32
N PHE A 78 -13.50 -5.96 14.29
CA PHE A 78 -13.79 -7.37 14.45
C PHE A 78 -14.11 -7.73 15.90
N GLU A 79 -14.85 -8.83 16.05
CA GLU A 79 -15.18 -9.48 17.31
C GLU A 79 -14.95 -10.99 17.19
N VAL A 80 -14.30 -11.61 18.17
CA VAL A 80 -14.14 -13.08 18.27
C VAL A 80 -14.72 -13.60 19.57
N THR A 81 -15.61 -14.58 19.48
CA THR A 81 -16.32 -15.21 20.59
C THR A 81 -16.52 -16.71 20.32
N GLY A 82 -17.41 -17.36 21.06
CA GLY A 82 -17.83 -18.75 20.83
C GLY A 82 -17.40 -19.71 21.93
N THR A 83 -17.32 -20.99 21.59
CA THR A 83 -17.06 -22.10 22.53
C THR A 83 -16.01 -23.06 21.97
N THR A 84 -15.53 -24.01 22.79
CA THR A 84 -14.42 -24.91 22.41
C THR A 84 -14.78 -25.76 21.18
N GLY A 85 -14.10 -25.51 20.06
CA GLY A 85 -14.37 -26.11 18.74
C GLY A 85 -15.50 -25.47 17.93
N ARG A 86 -16.02 -24.32 18.36
CA ARG A 86 -17.02 -23.49 17.66
C ARG A 86 -16.74 -22.01 17.93
N ILE A 87 -15.74 -21.47 17.24
CA ILE A 87 -15.32 -20.07 17.30
C ILE A 87 -16.22 -19.25 16.35
N GLU A 88 -16.72 -18.12 16.81
CA GLU A 88 -17.51 -17.20 15.99
C GLU A 88 -16.71 -15.91 15.79
N VAL A 89 -16.49 -15.51 14.53
CA VAL A 89 -15.72 -14.33 14.14
C VAL A 89 -16.61 -13.41 13.31
N SER A 90 -16.77 -12.18 13.78
CA SER A 90 -17.54 -11.14 13.12
C SER A 90 -16.63 -10.00 12.68
N GLY A 91 -16.80 -9.45 11.48
CA GLY A 91 -15.87 -8.44 10.93
C GLY A 91 -16.48 -7.57 9.83
N THR A 92 -15.95 -6.36 9.61
CA THR A 92 -16.48 -5.40 8.62
C THR A 92 -16.20 -5.77 7.15
N THR A 93 -15.10 -6.47 6.88
CA THR A 93 -14.73 -6.99 5.56
C THR A 93 -14.16 -8.41 5.68
N PRO A 94 -14.03 -9.17 4.58
CA PRO A 94 -13.41 -10.49 4.62
C PRO A 94 -11.94 -10.47 5.08
N ALA A 95 -11.17 -9.43 4.74
CA ALA A 95 -9.83 -9.21 5.30
C ALA A 95 -9.87 -9.01 6.82
N VAL A 96 -10.80 -8.19 7.33
CA VAL A 96 -10.94 -7.92 8.77
C VAL A 96 -11.42 -9.14 9.55
N LEU A 97 -12.19 -10.05 8.93
CA LEU A 97 -12.47 -11.39 9.48
C LEU A 97 -11.17 -12.20 9.68
N LEU A 98 -10.26 -12.19 8.69
CA LEU A 98 -8.96 -12.86 8.81
C LEU A 98 -8.06 -12.20 9.86
N THR A 99 -8.05 -10.87 9.95
CA THR A 99 -7.37 -10.15 11.04
C THR A 99 -7.89 -10.59 12.41
N GLY A 100 -9.21 -10.73 12.57
CA GLY A 100 -9.83 -11.25 13.79
C GLY A 100 -9.38 -12.68 14.14
N VAL A 101 -9.35 -13.57 13.14
CA VAL A 101 -8.79 -14.92 13.31
C VAL A 101 -7.32 -14.88 13.74
N HIS A 102 -6.48 -14.01 13.16
CA HIS A 102 -5.07 -13.95 13.54
C HIS A 102 -4.85 -13.44 14.97
N TRP A 103 -5.61 -12.43 15.41
CA TRP A 103 -5.60 -11.98 16.81
C TRP A 103 -6.04 -13.09 17.77
N TYR A 104 -7.02 -13.91 17.38
CA TYR A 104 -7.43 -15.08 18.16
C TYR A 104 -6.35 -16.19 18.21
N LEU A 105 -5.68 -16.48 17.10
CA LEU A 105 -4.56 -17.41 17.06
C LEU A 105 -3.43 -16.96 18.01
N LYS A 106 -2.96 -15.72 17.89
CA LYS A 106 -1.87 -15.17 18.71
C LYS A 106 -2.20 -15.13 20.20
N TYR A 107 -3.37 -14.59 20.56
CA TYR A 107 -3.68 -14.22 21.95
C TYR A 107 -4.57 -15.20 22.72
N VAL A 108 -5.12 -16.24 22.07
CA VAL A 108 -5.86 -17.32 22.76
C VAL A 108 -5.27 -18.70 22.47
N CYS A 109 -4.87 -18.98 21.22
CA CYS A 109 -4.27 -20.29 20.89
C CYS A 109 -2.77 -20.37 21.18
N GLY A 110 -2.04 -19.24 21.13
CA GLY A 110 -0.58 -19.23 21.15
C GLY A 110 0.04 -19.66 19.81
N ALA A 111 -0.68 -19.44 18.71
CA ALA A 111 -0.29 -19.82 17.35
C ALA A 111 -0.09 -18.57 16.46
N HIS A 112 0.66 -18.71 15.37
CA HIS A 112 1.13 -17.57 14.58
C HIS A 112 1.29 -17.90 13.09
N ILE A 113 0.94 -16.96 12.21
CA ILE A 113 1.15 -17.08 10.76
C ILE A 113 1.80 -15.79 10.27
N THR A 114 2.95 -15.89 9.63
CA THR A 114 3.68 -14.74 9.07
C THR A 114 4.34 -15.10 7.74
N TRP A 115 4.96 -14.14 7.07
CA TRP A 115 5.47 -14.31 5.71
C TRP A 115 6.51 -15.45 5.57
N ASN A 116 7.33 -15.70 6.58
CA ASN A 116 8.46 -16.64 6.53
C ASN A 116 8.34 -17.80 7.55
N GLY A 117 7.11 -18.10 7.97
CA GLY A 117 6.82 -19.27 8.78
C GLY A 117 5.41 -19.25 9.38
N SER A 118 4.99 -20.41 9.89
CA SER A 118 3.77 -20.53 10.69
C SER A 118 4.04 -21.47 11.86
N GLN A 119 3.49 -21.16 13.04
CA GLN A 119 3.36 -22.08 14.16
C GLN A 119 1.86 -22.36 14.30
N LEU A 120 1.47 -23.61 14.06
CA LEU A 120 0.07 -24.06 14.04
C LEU A 120 -0.11 -25.38 14.80
N ASP A 121 0.59 -25.56 15.92
CA ASP A 121 0.39 -26.69 16.85
C ASP A 121 -0.91 -26.49 17.65
N LEU A 122 -2.03 -26.57 16.93
CA LEU A 122 -3.35 -26.25 17.41
C LEU A 122 -4.06 -27.52 17.92
N PRO A 123 -4.67 -27.48 19.13
CA PRO A 123 -5.43 -28.62 19.64
C PRO A 123 -6.58 -28.98 18.70
N ARG A 124 -6.94 -30.28 18.64
CA ARG A 124 -7.99 -30.80 17.74
C ARG A 124 -9.33 -30.06 17.85
N ARG A 125 -9.63 -29.47 19.01
CA ARG A 125 -10.70 -28.48 19.18
C ARG A 125 -10.09 -27.16 19.63
N LEU A 126 -10.34 -26.11 18.87
CA LEU A 126 -9.90 -24.75 19.16
C LEU A 126 -10.41 -24.27 20.53
N PRO A 127 -9.57 -23.61 21.37
CA PRO A 127 -9.96 -23.17 22.70
C PRO A 127 -10.94 -21.99 22.67
N ALA A 128 -11.96 -22.00 23.52
CA ALA A 128 -12.86 -20.84 23.66
C ALA A 128 -12.09 -19.58 24.13
N PRO A 129 -12.38 -18.38 23.58
CA PRO A 129 -11.91 -17.13 24.16
C PRO A 129 -12.44 -16.97 25.59
N ALA A 130 -11.58 -16.63 26.55
CA ALA A 130 -12.00 -16.39 27.95
C ALA A 130 -12.90 -15.15 28.12
N ARG A 131 -12.95 -14.29 27.10
CA ARG A 131 -13.86 -13.16 26.89
C ARG A 131 -13.88 -12.84 25.40
N THR A 132 -14.90 -12.13 24.91
CA THR A 132 -14.92 -11.60 23.53
C THR A 132 -13.65 -10.78 23.25
N LEU A 133 -12.97 -11.09 22.14
CA LEU A 133 -11.85 -10.29 21.65
C LEU A 133 -12.40 -9.24 20.68
N THR A 134 -12.34 -7.96 21.04
CA THR A 134 -12.77 -6.86 20.15
C THR A 134 -11.60 -5.95 19.81
N ARG A 135 -11.51 -5.55 18.54
CA ARG A 135 -10.66 -4.45 18.06
C ARG A 135 -11.43 -3.63 17.03
N SER A 136 -11.14 -2.34 16.97
CA SER A 136 -11.56 -1.47 15.87
C SER A 136 -10.49 -0.44 15.55
N THR A 137 -10.56 0.11 14.34
CA THR A 137 -9.72 1.20 13.88
C THR A 137 -10.54 2.16 13.02
N SER A 138 -10.34 3.47 13.22
CA SER A 138 -10.92 4.54 12.39
C SER A 138 -9.97 5.02 11.29
N LEU A 139 -8.80 4.38 11.14
CA LEU A 139 -7.80 4.71 10.13
C LEU A 139 -8.15 4.02 8.80
N PRO A 140 -8.60 4.74 7.76
CA PRO A 140 -8.96 4.12 6.48
C PRO A 140 -7.80 3.40 5.79
N HIS A 141 -6.56 3.88 5.94
CA HIS A 141 -5.40 3.42 5.19
C HIS A 141 -4.48 2.53 6.02
N ARG A 142 -4.26 1.27 5.60
CA ARG A 142 -3.26 0.34 6.12
C ARG A 142 -2.52 -0.26 4.92
N PHE A 143 -1.61 0.55 4.40
CA PHE A 143 -0.86 0.33 3.16
C PHE A 143 0.32 -0.63 3.38
N ALA A 144 0.57 -1.50 2.40
CA ALA A 144 1.65 -2.46 2.42
C ALA A 144 2.42 -2.57 1.10
N LEU A 145 3.69 -2.92 1.25
CA LEU A 145 4.72 -3.14 0.21
C LEU A 145 5.31 -1.85 -0.37
N ASN A 146 6.64 -1.76 -0.37
CA ASN A 146 7.40 -0.71 -1.05
C ASN A 146 7.32 -0.91 -2.58
N ASP A 147 7.54 0.15 -3.35
CA ASP A 147 7.72 0.09 -4.81
C ASP A 147 8.77 -0.94 -5.24
N THR A 148 9.86 -1.05 -4.49
CA THR A 148 10.98 -1.97 -4.73
C THR A 148 10.70 -3.44 -4.35
N ASN A 149 9.61 -3.73 -3.63
CA ASN A 149 9.37 -5.04 -3.01
C ASN A 149 9.29 -6.22 -4.00
N ASP A 150 8.62 -6.05 -5.15
CA ASP A 150 8.54 -7.11 -6.17
C ASP A 150 9.94 -7.43 -6.72
N GLY A 151 10.80 -6.41 -6.88
CA GLY A 151 12.14 -6.53 -7.45
C GLY A 151 13.13 -7.26 -6.54
N TYR A 152 13.13 -6.96 -5.24
CA TYR A 152 14.08 -7.53 -4.27
C TYR A 152 13.60 -8.80 -3.55
N THR A 153 12.28 -9.06 -3.46
CA THR A 153 11.77 -10.24 -2.73
C THR A 153 11.59 -11.45 -3.63
N ALA A 154 10.68 -11.35 -4.60
CA ALA A 154 10.25 -12.49 -5.41
C ALA A 154 9.81 -12.07 -6.82
N PRO A 155 10.70 -11.46 -7.65
CA PRO A 155 10.34 -10.90 -8.95
C PRO A 155 9.83 -11.92 -9.99
N TYR A 156 10.09 -13.21 -9.73
CA TYR A 156 9.64 -14.35 -10.53
C TYR A 156 8.62 -15.23 -9.79
N ALA A 157 7.96 -14.67 -8.77
CA ALA A 157 6.89 -15.33 -8.03
C ALA A 157 5.76 -15.83 -8.93
N ASP A 158 5.19 -16.96 -8.55
CA ASP A 158 4.00 -17.51 -9.17
C ASP A 158 2.73 -17.09 -8.40
N TRP A 159 1.61 -17.75 -8.70
CA TRP A 159 0.37 -17.53 -7.96
C TRP A 159 0.42 -18.06 -6.53
N ALA A 160 1.08 -19.20 -6.25
CA ALA A 160 1.07 -19.80 -4.92
C ALA A 160 1.76 -18.92 -3.87
N TYR A 161 2.86 -18.25 -4.25
CA TYR A 161 3.47 -17.19 -3.43
C TYR A 161 2.49 -16.04 -3.18
N TRP A 162 1.90 -15.47 -4.23
CA TRP A 162 1.04 -14.29 -4.12
C TRP A 162 -0.28 -14.55 -3.39
N GLU A 163 -0.90 -15.71 -3.55
CA GLU A 163 -2.10 -16.11 -2.80
C GLU A 163 -1.82 -16.15 -1.29
N ARG A 164 -0.67 -16.73 -0.90
CA ARG A 164 -0.23 -16.79 0.48
C ARG A 164 0.18 -15.41 1.01
N MET A 165 0.85 -14.58 0.21
CA MET A 165 1.22 -13.22 0.60
C MET A 165 -0.03 -12.37 0.87
N ILE A 166 -1.04 -12.42 0.00
CA ILE A 166 -2.31 -11.69 0.20
C ILE A 166 -3.05 -12.19 1.45
N ASP A 167 -3.12 -13.52 1.66
CA ASP A 167 -3.72 -14.09 2.87
C ASP A 167 -2.96 -13.65 4.13
N VAL A 168 -1.61 -13.58 4.11
CA VAL A 168 -0.78 -13.05 5.20
C VAL A 168 -1.05 -11.57 5.47
N LEU A 169 -1.09 -10.73 4.43
CA LEU A 169 -1.39 -9.30 4.57
C LEU A 169 -2.78 -9.07 5.19
N ALA A 170 -3.77 -9.90 4.84
CA ALA A 170 -5.11 -9.86 5.44
C ALA A 170 -5.12 -10.27 6.93
N LEU A 171 -4.36 -11.30 7.32
CA LEU A 171 -4.16 -11.69 8.72
C LEU A 171 -3.53 -10.58 9.57
N HIS A 172 -2.76 -9.66 8.96
CA HIS A 172 -2.15 -8.50 9.62
C HIS A 172 -3.01 -7.22 9.48
N GLY A 173 -4.15 -7.28 8.78
CA GLY A 173 -5.08 -6.17 8.65
C GLY A 173 -4.65 -5.06 7.69
N CYS A 174 -3.76 -5.36 6.74
CA CYS A 174 -3.50 -4.48 5.61
C CYS A 174 -4.73 -4.44 4.70
N ASN A 175 -5.17 -3.24 4.32
CA ASN A 175 -6.32 -3.04 3.41
C ASN A 175 -5.94 -2.36 2.09
N GLU A 176 -4.68 -1.98 1.90
CA GLU A 176 -4.15 -1.38 0.68
C GLU A 176 -2.82 -2.05 0.32
N VAL A 177 -2.67 -2.52 -0.92
CA VAL A 177 -1.50 -3.30 -1.36
C VAL A 177 -1.05 -2.84 -2.74
N LEU A 178 0.23 -2.51 -2.89
CA LEU A 178 0.82 -2.15 -4.18
C LEU A 178 0.98 -3.37 -5.10
N VAL A 179 0.52 -3.24 -6.36
CA VAL A 179 0.59 -4.32 -7.36
C VAL A 179 1.19 -3.80 -8.67
N ILE A 180 2.44 -4.19 -8.95
CA ILE A 180 3.13 -3.83 -10.20
C ILE A 180 3.12 -4.93 -11.27
N ALA A 181 2.73 -6.16 -10.92
CA ALA A 181 2.75 -7.30 -11.82
C ALA A 181 1.82 -7.11 -13.03
N GLY A 182 2.39 -7.09 -14.25
CA GLY A 182 1.66 -6.85 -15.50
C GLY A 182 1.63 -5.38 -15.95
N ALA A 183 2.27 -4.44 -15.23
CA ALA A 183 2.44 -3.06 -15.69
C ALA A 183 3.20 -2.99 -17.04
N GLU A 184 4.14 -3.92 -17.27
CA GLU A 184 4.85 -4.08 -18.54
C GLU A 184 3.92 -4.30 -19.74
N ALA A 185 2.76 -4.93 -19.54
CA ALA A 185 1.76 -5.14 -20.58
C ALA A 185 0.90 -3.91 -20.87
N VAL A 186 0.75 -3.01 -19.89
CA VAL A 186 0.13 -1.68 -20.10
C VAL A 186 1.07 -0.84 -20.98
N TYR A 187 2.33 -0.69 -20.58
CA TYR A 187 3.29 0.11 -21.34
C TYR A 187 3.55 -0.45 -22.73
N ARG A 188 3.65 -1.77 -22.91
CA ARG A 188 3.74 -2.37 -24.26
C ARG A 188 2.62 -1.90 -25.18
N LYS A 189 1.37 -1.87 -24.69
CA LYS A 189 0.20 -1.41 -25.46
C LYS A 189 0.22 0.09 -25.73
N VAL A 190 0.58 0.89 -24.72
CA VAL A 190 0.75 2.34 -24.87
C VAL A 190 1.80 2.65 -25.94
N LEU A 191 3.00 2.08 -25.84
CA LEU A 191 4.08 2.32 -26.79
C LEU A 191 3.71 1.91 -28.23
N THR A 192 2.94 0.83 -28.41
CA THR A 192 2.41 0.46 -29.73
C THR A 192 1.43 1.50 -30.29
N GLU A 193 0.63 2.17 -29.46
CA GLU A 193 -0.22 3.30 -29.92
C GLU A 193 0.58 4.57 -30.25
N PHE A 194 1.68 4.83 -29.54
CA PHE A 194 2.57 6.00 -29.75
C PHE A 194 3.75 5.73 -30.69
N GLY A 195 3.56 4.81 -31.65
CA GLY A 195 4.44 4.64 -32.81
C GLY A 195 5.68 3.76 -32.60
N TYR A 196 5.79 3.01 -31.51
CA TYR A 196 6.86 2.03 -31.31
C TYR A 196 6.44 0.66 -31.82
N SER A 197 7.36 -0.04 -32.48
CA SER A 197 7.21 -1.45 -32.81
C SER A 197 7.24 -2.31 -31.54
N ASP A 198 6.71 -3.53 -31.65
CA ASP A 198 6.68 -4.49 -30.55
C ASP A 198 8.08 -4.82 -29.99
N ALA A 199 9.08 -4.89 -30.88
CA ALA A 199 10.46 -5.17 -30.51
C ALA A 199 11.09 -4.00 -29.72
N GLU A 200 10.85 -2.75 -30.14
CA GLU A 200 11.30 -1.55 -29.42
C GLU A 200 10.65 -1.47 -28.04
N ALA A 201 9.34 -1.69 -27.96
CA ALA A 201 8.60 -1.71 -26.70
C ALA A 201 9.12 -2.79 -25.74
N ARG A 202 9.37 -4.02 -26.22
CA ARG A 202 9.88 -5.12 -25.38
C ARG A 202 11.37 -5.03 -25.04
N ALA A 203 12.15 -4.24 -25.78
CA ALA A 203 13.54 -3.93 -25.44
C ALA A 203 13.67 -2.83 -24.36
N TRP A 204 12.71 -1.90 -24.31
CA TRP A 204 12.67 -0.84 -23.29
C TRP A 204 12.15 -1.32 -21.93
N LEU A 205 11.40 -2.42 -21.89
CA LEU A 205 10.89 -3.03 -20.66
C LEU A 205 11.98 -3.84 -19.93
N PRO A 206 12.26 -3.56 -18.64
CA PRO A 206 13.28 -4.28 -17.87
C PRO A 206 12.84 -5.71 -17.49
N ALA A 207 13.80 -6.54 -17.10
CA ALA A 207 13.53 -7.76 -16.34
C ALA A 207 12.73 -7.47 -15.04
N PRO A 208 11.90 -8.39 -14.55
CA PRO A 208 11.08 -8.24 -13.33
C PRO A 208 11.81 -7.72 -12.10
N SER A 209 13.06 -8.16 -11.87
CA SER A 209 13.87 -7.68 -10.76
C SER A 209 14.11 -6.18 -10.78
N HIS A 210 14.00 -5.53 -11.94
CA HIS A 210 14.23 -4.09 -12.14
C HIS A 210 12.97 -3.32 -12.60
N GLN A 211 11.80 -3.96 -12.65
CA GLN A 211 10.52 -3.30 -12.91
C GLN A 211 10.22 -2.15 -11.93
N PRO A 212 10.55 -2.22 -10.62
CA PRO A 212 10.41 -1.09 -9.71
C PRO A 212 11.11 0.20 -10.15
N TRP A 213 12.42 0.15 -10.43
CA TRP A 213 13.22 1.33 -10.80
C TRP A 213 12.86 1.87 -12.19
N TRP A 214 12.20 1.09 -13.02
CA TRP A 214 11.59 1.61 -14.25
C TRP A 214 10.29 2.36 -13.97
N LEU A 215 9.39 1.81 -13.13
CA LEU A 215 8.15 2.50 -12.74
C LEU A 215 8.40 3.77 -11.90
N LEU A 216 9.50 3.82 -11.15
CA LEU A 216 10.05 4.99 -10.45
C LEU A 216 10.87 5.93 -11.37
N GLN A 217 10.95 5.63 -12.68
CA GLN A 217 11.60 6.44 -13.72
C GLN A 217 13.13 6.59 -13.56
N ASN A 218 13.80 5.67 -12.87
CA ASN A 218 15.26 5.66 -12.68
C ASN A 218 16.02 4.94 -13.81
N LEU A 219 15.42 3.94 -14.46
CA LEU A 219 16.05 3.18 -15.54
C LEU A 219 15.06 2.73 -16.62
N SER A 220 15.57 2.26 -17.75
CA SER A 220 14.81 1.47 -18.75
C SER A 220 15.74 0.50 -19.48
N GLY A 221 15.15 -0.51 -20.12
CA GLY A 221 15.89 -1.70 -20.57
C GLY A 221 16.49 -2.47 -19.40
N TYR A 222 17.60 -3.18 -19.64
CA TYR A 222 18.31 -4.06 -18.70
C TYR A 222 17.59 -5.38 -18.35
N GLY A 223 18.32 -6.49 -18.49
CA GLY A 223 17.82 -7.86 -18.26
C GLY A 223 16.76 -8.38 -19.26
N GLY A 224 16.22 -7.52 -20.13
CA GLY A 224 15.33 -7.88 -21.24
C GLY A 224 16.07 -8.27 -22.54
N PRO A 225 15.37 -8.36 -23.68
CA PRO A 225 13.95 -8.06 -23.86
C PRO A 225 13.04 -9.15 -23.26
N LEU A 226 11.86 -8.73 -22.79
CA LEU A 226 10.84 -9.69 -22.31
C LEU A 226 10.23 -10.49 -23.47
N SER A 227 9.84 -11.74 -23.23
CA SER A 227 9.12 -12.56 -24.21
C SER A 227 7.61 -12.37 -24.13
N ASP A 228 6.90 -12.63 -25.23
CA ASP A 228 5.44 -12.47 -25.30
C ASP A 228 4.69 -13.31 -24.28
N ARG A 229 5.09 -14.57 -24.16
CA ARG A 229 4.58 -15.50 -23.15
C ARG A 229 4.82 -14.94 -21.74
N PHE A 230 6.01 -14.46 -21.46
CA PHE A 230 6.35 -13.98 -20.12
C PHE A 230 5.54 -12.73 -19.71
N ILE A 231 5.33 -11.79 -20.64
CA ILE A 231 4.43 -10.64 -20.43
C ILE A 231 2.98 -11.12 -20.22
N ALA A 232 2.50 -12.10 -20.98
CA ALA A 232 1.16 -12.67 -20.81
C ALA A 232 1.00 -13.38 -19.46
N ASP A 233 2.01 -14.14 -19.02
CA ASP A 233 2.03 -14.86 -17.74
C ASP A 233 2.02 -13.87 -16.55
N ARG A 234 2.84 -12.80 -16.56
CA ARG A 234 2.78 -11.74 -15.52
C ARG A 234 1.50 -10.90 -15.60
N THR A 235 0.90 -10.70 -16.77
CA THR A 235 -0.44 -10.08 -16.90
C THR A 235 -1.53 -10.94 -16.26
N ALA A 236 -1.47 -12.26 -16.44
CA ALA A 236 -2.40 -13.21 -15.83
C ALA A 236 -2.21 -13.28 -14.31
N LEU A 237 -0.97 -13.20 -13.81
CA LEU A 237 -0.66 -13.10 -12.39
C LEU A 237 -1.24 -11.82 -11.78
N GLY A 238 -0.95 -10.65 -12.35
CA GLY A 238 -1.51 -9.35 -11.91
C GLY A 238 -3.04 -9.35 -11.85
N ARG A 239 -3.70 -9.90 -12.87
CA ARG A 239 -5.16 -10.11 -12.89
C ARG A 239 -5.69 -10.95 -11.72
N ARG A 240 -4.96 -11.98 -11.29
CA ARG A 240 -5.35 -12.82 -10.14
C ARG A 240 -5.11 -12.11 -8.81
N ILE A 241 -3.97 -11.43 -8.66
CA ILE A 241 -3.63 -10.62 -7.47
C ILE A 241 -4.72 -9.56 -7.25
N VAL A 242 -4.94 -8.72 -8.27
CA VAL A 242 -5.90 -7.61 -8.21
C VAL A 242 -7.34 -8.08 -7.94
N ARG A 243 -7.74 -9.25 -8.47
CA ARG A 243 -9.03 -9.85 -8.12
C ARG A 243 -9.07 -10.28 -6.66
N ARG A 244 -8.11 -11.10 -6.21
CA ARG A 244 -8.08 -11.67 -4.85
C ARG A 244 -8.04 -10.60 -3.76
N LEU A 245 -7.38 -9.48 -4.01
CA LEU A 245 -7.41 -8.29 -3.15
C LEU A 245 -8.85 -7.76 -3.02
N ARG A 246 -9.52 -7.44 -4.15
CA ARG A 246 -10.92 -6.96 -4.15
C ARG A 246 -11.88 -7.96 -3.51
N ASP A 247 -11.73 -9.26 -3.77
CA ASP A 247 -12.55 -10.32 -3.17
C ASP A 247 -12.48 -10.30 -1.63
N LEU A 248 -11.33 -9.90 -1.06
CA LEU A 248 -11.12 -9.77 0.38
C LEU A 248 -11.53 -8.40 0.96
N GLY A 249 -11.92 -7.43 0.12
CA GLY A 249 -12.11 -6.04 0.53
C GLY A 249 -10.80 -5.26 0.73
N ILE A 250 -9.71 -5.72 0.12
CA ILE A 250 -8.41 -5.05 0.08
C ILE A 250 -8.32 -4.25 -1.23
N ALA A 251 -7.98 -2.97 -1.15
CA ALA A 251 -7.84 -2.11 -2.32
C ALA A 251 -6.48 -2.36 -3.03
N PRO A 252 -6.49 -2.70 -4.33
CA PRO A 252 -5.28 -2.75 -5.13
C PRO A 252 -4.81 -1.33 -5.44
N VAL A 253 -3.59 -0.98 -5.02
CA VAL A 253 -2.92 0.25 -5.43
C VAL A 253 -2.11 -0.07 -6.70
N LEU A 254 -2.38 0.65 -7.79
CA LEU A 254 -1.73 0.41 -9.09
C LEU A 254 -0.75 1.53 -9.43
N PRO A 255 0.27 1.31 -10.28
CA PRO A 255 1.09 2.41 -10.82
C PRO A 255 0.23 3.39 -11.61
N GLY A 256 0.40 4.70 -11.40
CA GLY A 256 -0.16 5.72 -12.28
C GLY A 256 0.79 6.14 -13.40
N TYR A 257 0.31 6.96 -14.34
CA TYR A 257 1.16 7.56 -15.38
C TYR A 257 1.55 8.99 -15.03
N TYR A 258 2.85 9.23 -14.97
CA TYR A 258 3.44 10.52 -14.61
C TYR A 258 4.70 10.88 -15.42
N GLY A 259 4.78 10.39 -16.67
CA GLY A 259 5.55 11.06 -17.73
C GLY A 259 6.70 10.32 -18.39
N HIS A 260 7.20 9.20 -17.89
CA HIS A 260 8.34 8.54 -18.54
C HIS A 260 8.00 7.95 -19.92
N VAL A 261 8.85 8.21 -20.90
CA VAL A 261 8.77 7.71 -22.29
C VAL A 261 10.14 7.23 -22.80
N PRO A 262 10.19 6.41 -23.86
CA PRO A 262 11.45 6.03 -24.51
C PRO A 262 12.01 7.15 -25.39
N ASP A 263 13.24 6.96 -25.85
CA ASP A 263 13.88 7.79 -26.87
C ASP A 263 13.05 7.81 -28.18
N GLY A 264 13.14 8.90 -28.94
CA GLY A 264 12.43 9.05 -30.21
C GLY A 264 10.93 9.39 -30.08
N PHE A 265 10.44 9.73 -28.89
CA PHE A 265 9.01 9.96 -28.66
C PHE A 265 8.48 11.19 -29.41
N VAL A 266 9.25 12.27 -29.45
CA VAL A 266 8.86 13.55 -30.08
C VAL A 266 8.81 13.39 -31.60
N GLU A 267 9.78 12.69 -32.17
CA GLU A 267 9.92 12.42 -33.60
C GLU A 267 8.77 11.56 -34.14
N ARG A 268 8.24 10.64 -33.32
CA ARG A 268 7.10 9.76 -33.68
C ARG A 268 5.75 10.44 -33.55
N ASN A 269 5.59 11.35 -32.59
CA ASN A 269 4.26 11.84 -32.17
C ASN A 269 4.01 13.33 -32.48
N GLY A 270 5.07 14.14 -32.62
CA GLY A 270 5.01 15.52 -33.08
C GLY A 270 4.06 16.43 -32.30
N GLY A 271 3.53 17.44 -32.99
CA GLY A 271 2.60 18.42 -32.40
C GLY A 271 3.26 19.21 -31.28
N ASP A 272 2.70 19.11 -30.07
CA ASP A 272 3.25 19.71 -28.84
C ASP A 272 3.98 18.70 -27.94
N ALA A 273 4.33 17.51 -28.45
CA ALA A 273 5.13 16.53 -27.71
C ALA A 273 6.49 17.13 -27.33
N ARG A 274 6.78 17.17 -26.03
CA ARG A 274 8.00 17.73 -25.48
C ARG A 274 8.52 16.87 -24.34
N VAL A 275 9.80 16.50 -24.40
CA VAL A 275 10.47 15.76 -23.32
C VAL A 275 11.56 16.59 -22.64
N ILE A 276 11.83 16.25 -21.39
CA ILE A 276 12.92 16.78 -20.55
C ILE A 276 13.86 15.61 -20.25
N PRO A 277 15.09 15.60 -20.78
CA PRO A 277 16.05 14.52 -20.50
C PRO A 277 16.40 14.42 -19.01
N GLN A 278 16.26 13.23 -18.44
CA GLN A 278 16.40 13.01 -16.98
C GLN A 278 17.83 12.61 -16.56
N GLY A 279 18.77 12.46 -17.50
CA GLY A 279 20.17 12.18 -17.20
C GLY A 279 20.43 10.72 -16.78
N VAL A 280 21.17 10.55 -15.69
CA VAL A 280 21.69 9.24 -15.24
C VAL A 280 21.42 9.02 -13.75
N TRP A 281 20.97 7.81 -13.38
CA TRP A 281 20.85 7.32 -12.00
C TRP A 281 21.70 6.05 -11.86
N HIS A 282 22.67 6.05 -10.94
CA HIS A 282 23.60 4.94 -10.69
C HIS A 282 24.19 4.22 -11.92
N GLY A 283 24.47 4.98 -13.00
CA GLY A 283 25.04 4.47 -14.26
C GLY A 283 24.02 4.07 -15.33
N PHE A 284 22.72 3.99 -14.99
CA PHE A 284 21.65 3.82 -15.96
C PHE A 284 21.21 5.16 -16.53
N LYS A 285 20.98 5.24 -17.85
CA LYS A 285 20.23 6.35 -18.44
C LYS A 285 18.78 6.30 -17.92
N ARG A 286 18.32 7.40 -17.32
CA ARG A 286 16.92 7.57 -16.94
C ARG A 286 16.05 7.73 -18.20
N PRO A 287 14.82 7.22 -18.23
CA PRO A 287 13.84 7.57 -19.27
C PRO A 287 13.66 9.08 -19.41
N ASP A 288 13.33 9.55 -20.62
CA ASP A 288 12.99 10.95 -20.84
C ASP A 288 11.58 11.26 -20.29
N TRP A 289 11.39 12.47 -19.75
CA TRP A 289 10.15 12.86 -19.07
C TRP A 289 9.28 13.76 -19.96
N LEU A 290 8.13 13.25 -20.38
CA LEU A 290 7.13 13.95 -21.19
C LEU A 290 6.45 15.06 -20.37
N ASP A 291 6.58 16.31 -20.81
CA ASP A 291 6.13 17.54 -20.12
C ASP A 291 4.62 17.47 -19.81
N PRO A 292 4.20 17.42 -18.52
CA PRO A 292 2.79 17.28 -18.15
C PRO A 292 1.89 18.46 -18.54
N ARG A 293 2.44 19.56 -19.07
CA ARG A 293 1.70 20.68 -19.62
C ARG A 293 1.14 20.41 -21.03
N THR A 294 1.55 19.31 -21.68
CA THR A 294 1.29 19.05 -23.12
C THR A 294 0.04 18.20 -23.37
N SER A 295 -0.59 18.41 -24.53
CA SER A 295 -1.64 17.55 -25.06
C SER A 295 -1.13 16.13 -25.32
N ALA A 296 0.16 15.98 -25.67
CA ALA A 296 0.84 14.70 -25.79
C ALA A 296 0.80 13.92 -24.47
N PHE A 297 1.17 14.54 -23.34
CA PHE A 297 1.08 13.90 -22.02
C PHE A 297 -0.34 13.42 -21.71
N ALA A 298 -1.35 14.27 -21.92
CA ALA A 298 -2.75 13.91 -21.69
C ALA A 298 -3.21 12.71 -22.54
N LYS A 299 -2.78 12.62 -23.81
CA LYS A 299 -3.05 11.48 -24.70
C LYS A 299 -2.40 10.19 -24.19
N VAL A 300 -1.14 10.24 -23.77
CA VAL A 300 -0.42 9.05 -23.24
C VAL A 300 -1.05 8.58 -21.94
N ALA A 301 -1.36 9.49 -21.02
CA ALA A 301 -2.06 9.16 -19.78
C ALA A 301 -3.42 8.50 -20.03
N ALA A 302 -4.24 9.05 -20.94
CA ALA A 302 -5.53 8.49 -21.32
C ALA A 302 -5.42 7.11 -22.01
N SER A 303 -4.32 6.83 -22.71
CA SER A 303 -4.00 5.49 -23.22
C SER A 303 -3.60 4.54 -22.10
N PHE A 304 -2.69 4.94 -21.21
CA PHE A 304 -2.22 4.15 -20.09
C PHE A 304 -3.37 3.70 -19.19
N TYR A 305 -4.20 4.64 -18.70
CA TYR A 305 -5.31 4.30 -17.81
C TYR A 305 -6.38 3.45 -18.52
N ARG A 306 -6.64 3.65 -19.81
CA ARG A 306 -7.55 2.80 -20.60
C ARG A 306 -7.04 1.35 -20.70
N HIS A 307 -5.76 1.15 -21.02
CA HIS A 307 -5.17 -0.19 -21.11
C HIS A 307 -5.05 -0.86 -19.74
N GLN A 308 -4.72 -0.11 -18.69
CA GLN A 308 -4.68 -0.62 -17.33
C GLN A 308 -6.06 -1.10 -16.85
N GLU A 309 -7.13 -0.39 -17.18
CA GLU A 309 -8.50 -0.81 -16.85
C GLU A 309 -8.92 -2.07 -17.62
N ALA A 310 -8.64 -2.11 -18.93
CA ALA A 310 -8.91 -3.28 -19.77
C ALA A 310 -8.09 -4.53 -19.36
N LEU A 311 -6.96 -4.34 -18.67
CA LEU A 311 -6.18 -5.43 -18.10
C LEU A 311 -6.64 -5.80 -16.67
N PHE A 312 -6.86 -4.86 -15.75
CA PHE A 312 -6.99 -5.14 -14.31
C PHE A 312 -8.32 -4.72 -13.69
N GLY A 313 -9.20 -4.03 -14.41
CA GLY A 313 -10.46 -3.46 -13.91
C GLY A 313 -10.25 -2.14 -13.13
N PRO A 314 -11.33 -1.57 -12.56
CA PRO A 314 -11.29 -0.26 -11.90
C PRO A 314 -10.49 -0.29 -10.60
N ALA A 315 -9.73 0.76 -10.35
CA ALA A 315 -9.00 0.97 -9.10
C ALA A 315 -9.12 2.44 -8.69
N ASP A 316 -9.04 2.69 -7.38
CA ASP A 316 -9.20 4.02 -6.80
C ASP A 316 -7.88 4.62 -6.30
N LEU A 317 -6.83 3.82 -6.11
CA LEU A 317 -5.54 4.31 -5.60
C LEU A 317 -4.43 4.12 -6.64
N PHE A 318 -3.69 5.20 -6.92
CA PHE A 318 -2.64 5.22 -7.94
C PHE A 318 -1.33 5.77 -7.39
N LYS A 319 -0.27 4.95 -7.43
CA LYS A 319 1.07 5.28 -6.93
C LYS A 319 1.88 6.01 -8.00
N MET A 320 2.35 7.22 -7.71
CA MET A 320 3.12 8.07 -8.64
C MET A 320 4.09 8.99 -7.89
N ASP A 321 5.37 8.97 -8.26
CA ASP A 321 6.45 9.57 -7.47
C ASP A 321 7.33 10.48 -8.34
N LEU A 322 6.82 11.67 -8.66
CA LEU A 322 7.51 12.66 -9.49
C LEU A 322 8.92 12.96 -8.97
N LEU A 323 9.91 12.87 -9.86
CA LEU A 323 11.33 13.18 -9.59
C LEU A 323 11.92 12.35 -8.43
N HIS A 324 11.56 11.07 -8.36
CA HIS A 324 12.13 10.12 -7.40
C HIS A 324 13.64 9.95 -7.62
N GLU A 325 14.42 10.19 -6.56
CA GLU A 325 15.89 10.17 -6.54
C GLU A 325 16.55 10.94 -7.70
N GLY A 326 16.10 12.18 -7.88
CA GLY A 326 16.64 13.12 -8.86
C GLY A 326 15.90 13.11 -10.19
N GLY A 327 16.65 13.09 -11.28
CA GLY A 327 16.15 13.61 -12.56
C GLY A 327 16.15 15.14 -12.55
N THR A 328 15.31 15.78 -13.37
CA THR A 328 15.14 17.23 -13.37
C THR A 328 13.80 17.67 -13.94
N ALA A 329 13.22 18.72 -13.35
CA ALA A 329 12.05 19.39 -13.92
C ALA A 329 12.40 20.23 -15.17
N GLY A 330 13.69 20.52 -15.41
CA GLY A 330 14.10 21.46 -16.46
C GLY A 330 13.52 22.86 -16.22
N ASP A 331 12.83 23.40 -17.22
CA ASP A 331 12.03 24.64 -17.14
C ASP A 331 10.55 24.39 -16.76
N VAL A 332 10.13 23.14 -16.53
CA VAL A 332 8.75 22.84 -16.12
C VAL A 332 8.55 23.28 -14.67
N PRO A 333 7.66 24.25 -14.37
CA PRO A 333 7.41 24.61 -12.98
C PRO A 333 6.74 23.43 -12.26
N VAL A 334 7.29 22.97 -11.14
CA VAL A 334 6.74 21.86 -10.35
C VAL A 334 5.22 22.00 -10.07
N PRO A 335 4.67 23.19 -9.72
CA PRO A 335 3.23 23.37 -9.57
C PRO A 335 2.42 23.12 -10.86
N ALA A 336 2.99 23.40 -12.04
CA ALA A 336 2.33 23.14 -13.32
C ALA A 336 2.43 21.65 -13.71
N ALA A 337 3.56 21.01 -13.43
CA ALA A 337 3.73 19.57 -13.61
C ALA A 337 2.74 18.77 -12.74
N ALA A 338 2.63 19.13 -11.46
CA ALA A 338 1.73 18.50 -10.50
C ALA A 338 0.27 18.57 -10.95
N ARG A 339 -0.18 19.76 -11.40
CA ARG A 339 -1.52 19.93 -11.98
C ARG A 339 -1.74 19.15 -13.28
N GLY A 340 -0.73 19.02 -14.13
CA GLY A 340 -0.81 18.20 -15.35
C GLY A 340 -1.02 16.72 -15.05
N VAL A 341 -0.22 16.18 -14.12
CA VAL A 341 -0.35 14.79 -13.64
C VAL A 341 -1.69 14.56 -12.94
N GLU A 342 -2.10 15.46 -12.03
CA GLU A 342 -3.41 15.35 -11.38
C GLU A 342 -4.55 15.43 -12.40
N ALA A 343 -4.57 16.44 -13.28
CA ALA A 343 -5.65 16.60 -14.25
C ALA A 343 -5.79 15.36 -15.16
N ALA A 344 -4.68 14.77 -15.61
CA ALA A 344 -4.71 13.55 -16.40
C ALA A 344 -5.23 12.33 -15.62
N LEU A 345 -4.84 12.17 -14.35
CA LEU A 345 -5.40 11.16 -13.45
C LEU A 345 -6.92 11.40 -13.27
N ARG A 346 -7.35 12.62 -12.95
CA ARG A 346 -8.75 13.01 -12.73
C ARG A 346 -9.61 12.76 -13.97
N THR A 347 -9.10 13.06 -15.17
CA THR A 347 -9.81 12.83 -16.43
C THR A 347 -10.08 11.34 -16.68
N ALA A 348 -9.15 10.45 -16.33
CA ALA A 348 -9.35 9.00 -16.46
C ALA A 348 -10.02 8.35 -15.24
N ARG A 349 -9.90 8.96 -14.06
CA ARG A 349 -10.29 8.45 -12.74
C ARG A 349 -10.77 9.60 -11.83
N PRO A 350 -12.00 10.11 -12.00
CA PRO A 350 -12.47 11.29 -11.27
C PRO A 350 -12.31 11.19 -9.74
N ASN A 351 -12.56 10.01 -9.18
CA ASN A 351 -12.54 9.75 -7.73
C ASN A 351 -11.21 9.23 -7.17
N ALA A 352 -10.14 9.11 -7.97
CA ALA A 352 -8.88 8.53 -7.53
C ALA A 352 -8.20 9.23 -6.33
N THR A 353 -7.37 8.49 -5.60
CA THR A 353 -6.37 9.00 -4.68
C THR A 353 -4.98 8.85 -5.32
N TRP A 354 -4.25 9.96 -5.42
CA TRP A 354 -2.83 9.94 -5.75
C TRP A 354 -2.04 9.53 -4.50
N VAL A 355 -1.53 8.31 -4.48
CA VAL A 355 -0.62 7.81 -3.44
C VAL A 355 0.81 8.21 -3.82
N ILE A 356 1.54 8.84 -2.91
CA ILE A 356 2.91 9.31 -3.14
C ILE A 356 3.81 8.96 -1.96
N LEU A 357 5.06 8.55 -2.24
CA LEU A 357 6.03 8.20 -1.22
C LEU A 357 6.60 9.46 -0.54
N GLY A 358 6.57 9.47 0.80
CA GLY A 358 7.44 10.33 1.60
C GLY A 358 8.85 9.75 1.61
N TRP A 359 9.76 10.33 0.81
CA TRP A 359 11.17 9.93 0.70
C TRP A 359 12.05 11.16 0.51
N GLU A 360 13.11 11.28 1.32
CA GLU A 360 14.01 12.44 1.34
C GLU A 360 13.27 13.78 1.44
N ALA A 361 13.31 14.61 0.39
CA ALA A 361 12.63 15.91 0.30
C ALA A 361 11.27 15.83 -0.45
N ASN A 362 10.86 14.64 -0.91
CA ASN A 362 9.61 14.42 -1.61
C ASN A 362 8.50 13.91 -0.66
N PRO A 363 7.22 14.27 -0.92
CA PRO A 363 6.78 15.22 -1.93
C PRO A 363 7.11 16.68 -1.57
N LEU A 364 7.60 17.45 -2.55
CA LEU A 364 7.92 18.87 -2.38
C LEU A 364 6.67 19.68 -1.97
N PRO A 365 6.76 20.67 -1.04
CA PRO A 365 5.63 21.52 -0.69
C PRO A 365 4.96 22.22 -1.88
N ALA A 366 5.77 22.67 -2.86
CA ALA A 366 5.29 23.29 -4.10
C ALA A 366 4.56 22.32 -5.07
N LEU A 367 4.67 21.01 -4.86
CA LEU A 367 3.80 20.00 -5.51
C LEU A 367 2.48 19.92 -4.75
N LEU A 368 2.52 19.79 -3.42
CA LEU A 368 1.33 19.62 -2.57
C LEU A 368 0.40 20.85 -2.60
N ASP A 369 0.95 22.06 -2.61
CA ASP A 369 0.17 23.31 -2.69
C ASP A 369 -0.43 23.57 -4.09
N ALA A 370 -0.16 22.70 -5.07
CA ALA A 370 -0.60 22.86 -6.44
C ALA A 370 -1.84 22.02 -6.83
N VAL A 371 -2.24 21.05 -5.99
CA VAL A 371 -3.18 19.94 -6.29
C VAL A 371 -4.24 19.77 -5.19
N ASP A 372 -5.29 18.96 -5.42
CA ASP A 372 -6.28 18.67 -4.36
C ASP A 372 -5.70 17.71 -3.30
N LYS A 373 -5.17 18.30 -2.22
CA LYS A 373 -4.68 17.59 -1.04
C LYS A 373 -5.70 16.57 -0.47
N LYS A 374 -7.02 16.79 -0.60
CA LYS A 374 -8.05 15.83 -0.14
C LYS A 374 -8.10 14.55 -0.96
N ARG A 375 -7.43 14.53 -2.11
CA ARG A 375 -7.33 13.40 -3.05
C ARG A 375 -5.90 12.90 -3.22
N MET A 376 -5.02 13.21 -2.25
CA MET A 376 -3.71 12.61 -2.09
C MET A 376 -3.66 11.74 -0.82
N LEU A 377 -2.74 10.78 -0.82
CA LEU A 377 -2.29 10.06 0.37
C LEU A 377 -0.76 9.99 0.35
N ILE A 378 -0.11 10.58 1.34
CA ILE A 378 1.35 10.45 1.51
C ILE A 378 1.63 9.19 2.34
N VAL A 379 2.32 8.22 1.76
CA VAL A 379 2.82 7.05 2.52
C VAL A 379 4.23 7.37 2.99
N ASP A 380 4.40 7.64 4.30
CA ASP A 380 5.67 8.15 4.83
C ASP A 380 6.69 7.03 5.06
N GLY A 381 7.67 6.87 4.16
CA GLY A 381 8.69 5.84 4.34
C GLY A 381 9.65 6.08 5.50
N VAL A 382 9.58 7.26 6.14
CA VAL A 382 10.67 7.80 6.94
C VAL A 382 10.23 8.44 8.27
N SER A 383 9.03 8.13 8.77
CA SER A 383 8.53 8.63 10.06
C SER A 383 9.44 8.27 11.25
N ASP A 384 10.22 7.19 11.11
CA ASP A 384 11.17 6.67 12.09
C ASP A 384 12.65 6.93 11.74
N ARG A 385 12.95 7.55 10.59
CA ARG A 385 14.33 7.72 10.08
C ARG A 385 15.10 8.80 10.82
N TYR A 386 14.50 9.99 10.89
CA TYR A 386 15.20 11.21 11.29
C TYR A 386 15.44 11.29 12.80
N ALA A 387 16.66 11.69 13.19
CA ALA A 387 17.04 11.90 14.58
C ALA A 387 16.27 13.08 15.20
N LYS A 388 16.08 14.15 14.45
CA LYS A 388 15.08 15.18 14.75
C LYS A 388 13.72 14.70 14.25
N GLU A 389 12.70 14.80 15.09
CA GLU A 389 11.32 14.49 14.68
C GLU A 389 10.80 15.51 13.63
N PRO A 390 10.20 15.05 12.51
CA PRO A 390 9.60 15.93 11.50
C PRO A 390 8.23 16.46 11.94
N ASP A 391 7.86 17.63 11.43
CA ASP A 391 6.60 18.32 11.72
C ASP A 391 5.64 18.12 10.54
N ARG A 392 5.06 16.92 10.43
CA ARG A 392 4.38 16.46 9.20
C ARG A 392 3.20 17.32 8.76
N GLU A 393 2.45 17.88 9.70
CA GLU A 393 1.34 18.80 9.43
C GLU A 393 1.82 20.09 8.77
N LYS A 394 3.04 20.54 9.10
CA LYS A 394 3.72 21.67 8.45
C LYS A 394 4.41 21.26 7.16
N ASP A 395 5.20 20.18 7.17
CA ASP A 395 5.97 19.68 6.02
C ASP A 395 5.07 19.43 4.81
N TRP A 396 3.86 18.92 5.05
CA TRP A 396 2.88 18.59 4.00
C TRP A 396 1.65 19.50 3.98
N GLY A 397 1.60 20.53 4.82
CA GLY A 397 0.53 21.54 4.86
C GLY A 397 -0.88 20.95 4.91
N GLY A 398 -1.12 20.00 5.82
CA GLY A 398 -2.42 19.34 6.02
C GLY A 398 -2.82 18.27 5.00
N THR A 399 -1.91 17.78 4.16
CA THR A 399 -2.19 16.64 3.25
C THR A 399 -2.38 15.35 4.05
N PRO A 400 -3.39 14.49 3.75
CA PRO A 400 -3.59 13.21 4.42
C PRO A 400 -2.36 12.29 4.26
N TYR A 401 -1.95 11.65 5.36
CA TYR A 401 -0.80 10.77 5.36
C TYR A 401 -0.99 9.49 6.17
N ALA A 402 -0.18 8.48 5.86
CA ALA A 402 -0.02 7.26 6.63
C ALA A 402 1.36 7.24 7.28
N PHE A 403 1.41 7.07 8.61
CA PHE A 403 2.66 6.89 9.36
C PHE A 403 3.36 5.61 8.91
N GLY A 404 4.65 5.65 8.61
CA GLY A 404 5.29 4.51 7.96
C GLY A 404 6.76 4.31 8.27
N THR A 405 7.29 3.27 7.65
CA THR A 405 8.66 2.79 7.85
C THR A 405 9.13 1.99 6.64
N ILE A 406 10.40 2.15 6.30
CA ILE A 406 11.17 1.25 5.44
C ILE A 406 12.21 0.55 6.33
N PRO A 407 11.85 -0.55 7.04
CA PRO A 407 12.73 -1.20 8.01
C PRO A 407 13.77 -2.12 7.37
N ASN A 408 13.62 -2.40 6.07
CA ASN A 408 14.57 -3.18 5.27
C ASN A 408 14.83 -2.44 3.96
N PHE A 409 16.11 -2.36 3.57
CA PHE A 409 16.58 -1.79 2.32
C PHE A 409 17.42 -2.83 1.55
N GLY A 410 17.34 -2.85 0.23
CA GLY A 410 18.12 -3.70 -0.68
C GLY A 410 17.92 -5.21 -0.51
N GLY A 411 16.94 -5.66 0.27
CA GLY A 411 16.83 -7.06 0.68
C GLY A 411 17.94 -7.55 1.61
N ARG A 412 18.61 -6.65 2.33
CA ARG A 412 19.65 -7.00 3.32
C ARG A 412 19.11 -7.97 4.38
N THR A 413 19.94 -8.91 4.83
CA THR A 413 19.56 -9.92 5.85
C THR A 413 19.91 -9.47 7.28
N THR A 414 19.71 -8.19 7.56
CA THR A 414 19.80 -7.59 8.90
C THR A 414 18.62 -8.00 9.77
N ILE A 415 18.76 -7.87 11.10
CA ILE A 415 17.65 -8.00 12.06
C ILE A 415 17.53 -6.76 12.94
N GLY A 416 16.32 -6.20 13.05
CA GLY A 416 15.99 -5.06 13.90
C GLY A 416 15.08 -4.04 13.22
N ALA A 417 14.56 -3.12 14.02
CA ALA A 417 13.75 -1.97 13.57
C ALA A 417 13.63 -0.92 14.68
N ARG A 418 13.24 0.33 14.36
CA ARG A 418 13.13 1.42 15.36
C ARG A 418 11.80 1.43 16.11
N THR A 419 11.40 0.26 16.62
CA THR A 419 10.08 0.01 17.23
C THR A 419 9.73 0.88 18.44
N HIS A 420 10.73 1.47 19.08
CA HIS A 420 10.56 2.49 20.12
C HIS A 420 9.90 3.76 19.55
N LEU A 421 10.43 4.29 18.44
CA LEU A 421 9.87 5.46 17.75
C LEU A 421 8.46 5.17 17.20
N TRP A 422 8.21 3.95 16.70
CA TRP A 422 6.86 3.57 16.27
C TRP A 422 5.86 3.61 17.43
N ASN A 423 6.23 3.06 18.58
CA ASN A 423 5.38 2.98 19.77
C ASN A 423 5.21 4.33 20.50
N GLU A 424 5.94 5.37 20.08
CA GLU A 424 5.87 6.73 20.63
C GLU A 424 5.22 7.67 19.61
N ARG A 425 5.87 7.88 18.46
CA ARG A 425 5.47 8.84 17.43
C ARG A 425 4.11 8.54 16.82
N PHE A 426 3.78 7.27 16.52
CA PHE A 426 2.49 6.94 15.88
C PHE A 426 1.30 7.45 16.71
N PHE A 427 1.30 7.17 18.01
CA PHE A 427 0.22 7.59 18.90
C PHE A 427 0.24 9.11 19.12
N ALA A 428 1.42 9.70 19.34
CA ALA A 428 1.57 11.15 19.47
C ALA A 428 1.08 11.91 18.21
N TRP A 429 1.33 11.36 17.02
CA TRP A 429 0.92 11.97 15.75
C TRP A 429 -0.55 11.70 15.41
N ARG A 430 -1.10 10.55 15.80
CA ARG A 430 -2.52 10.20 15.58
C ARG A 430 -3.45 10.98 16.50
N ASP A 431 -3.06 11.14 17.76
CA ASP A 431 -3.95 11.64 18.83
C ASP A 431 -3.82 13.15 19.08
N LYS A 432 -2.91 13.86 18.38
CA LYS A 432 -2.78 15.32 18.47
C LYS A 432 -3.89 16.06 17.72
N ALA A 433 -4.29 17.22 18.25
CA ALA A 433 -5.30 18.06 17.65
C ALA A 433 -4.88 18.54 16.25
N GLY A 434 -5.78 18.41 15.26
CA GLY A 434 -5.53 18.82 13.88
C GLY A 434 -4.63 17.87 13.06
N SER A 435 -4.37 16.66 13.56
CA SER A 435 -3.61 15.65 12.81
C SER A 435 -4.18 15.35 11.42
N ALA A 436 -3.29 15.18 10.44
CA ALA A 436 -3.62 14.66 9.11
C ALA A 436 -3.27 13.17 8.95
N LEU A 437 -2.91 12.49 10.04
CA LEU A 437 -2.65 11.05 10.06
C LEU A 437 -3.96 10.27 9.85
N THR A 438 -4.03 9.55 8.75
CA THR A 438 -5.19 8.76 8.30
C THR A 438 -4.85 7.28 8.11
N GLY A 439 -3.61 6.86 8.40
CA GLY A 439 -3.22 5.47 8.23
C GLY A 439 -1.86 5.03 8.78
N THR A 440 -1.54 3.78 8.46
CA THR A 440 -0.21 3.18 8.58
C THR A 440 0.30 2.69 7.22
N ALA A 441 1.61 2.78 6.98
CA ALA A 441 2.25 2.38 5.72
C ALA A 441 3.52 1.55 5.99
N PHE A 442 3.42 0.24 5.80
CA PHE A 442 4.52 -0.69 6.06
C PHE A 442 5.22 -1.07 4.75
N MET A 443 6.40 -0.50 4.51
CA MET A 443 7.03 -0.44 3.18
C MET A 443 8.50 -0.89 3.19
N PRO A 444 8.83 -2.13 3.62
CA PRO A 444 10.18 -2.64 3.44
C PRO A 444 10.50 -2.81 1.96
N GLU A 445 11.72 -2.52 1.55
CA GLU A 445 12.18 -2.76 0.18
C GLU A 445 12.21 -4.25 -0.18
N ALA A 446 12.25 -5.15 0.81
CA ALA A 446 11.96 -6.55 0.61
C ALA A 446 11.24 -7.17 1.81
N THR A 447 10.28 -8.04 1.54
CA THR A 447 9.51 -8.80 2.54
C THR A 447 10.22 -10.13 2.92
N ASP A 448 9.52 -11.08 3.53
CA ASP A 448 10.02 -12.39 4.00
C ASP A 448 11.16 -12.37 5.05
N ARG A 449 11.49 -11.19 5.63
CA ARG A 449 12.51 -10.99 6.69
C ARG A 449 11.87 -10.33 7.91
N ASP A 450 12.43 -10.44 9.11
CA ASP A 450 11.97 -9.71 10.32
C ASP A 450 10.44 -9.72 10.60
N PRO A 451 9.82 -10.90 10.76
CA PRO A 451 8.38 -11.02 11.04
C PRO A 451 7.92 -10.29 12.32
N ALA A 452 8.80 -10.11 13.31
CA ALA A 452 8.44 -9.39 14.54
C ALA A 452 8.30 -7.87 14.32
N ALA A 453 9.02 -7.31 13.34
CA ALA A 453 8.88 -5.90 12.95
C ALA A 453 7.52 -5.66 12.29
N PHE A 454 7.15 -6.50 11.32
CA PHE A 454 5.86 -6.43 10.63
C PHE A 454 4.68 -6.67 11.58
N GLU A 455 4.77 -7.67 12.46
CA GLU A 455 3.73 -7.97 13.44
C GLU A 455 3.44 -6.75 14.32
N LEU A 456 4.45 -6.21 15.00
CA LEU A 456 4.29 -5.06 15.91
C LEU A 456 3.79 -3.82 15.17
N PHE A 457 4.29 -3.55 13.97
CA PHE A 457 3.84 -2.41 13.17
C PHE A 457 2.37 -2.55 12.74
N SER A 458 1.95 -3.75 12.32
CA SER A 458 0.58 -4.02 11.89
C SER A 458 -0.44 -3.82 13.03
N GLU A 459 -0.06 -4.11 14.27
CA GLU A 459 -0.93 -3.95 15.44
C GLU A 459 -1.12 -2.49 15.88
N LEU A 460 -0.29 -1.55 15.42
CA LEU A 460 -0.41 -0.12 15.76
C LEU A 460 -1.80 0.43 15.41
N ALA A 461 -2.26 0.18 14.19
CA ALA A 461 -3.56 0.66 13.71
C ALA A 461 -4.74 0.12 14.54
N TRP A 462 -4.61 -1.06 15.14
CA TRP A 462 -5.65 -1.74 15.92
C TRP A 462 -5.57 -1.46 17.43
N THR A 463 -4.56 -0.71 17.88
CA THR A 463 -4.25 -0.52 19.31
C THR A 463 -4.57 0.91 19.77
N LYS A 464 -5.11 1.05 20.98
CA LYS A 464 -5.59 2.35 21.49
C LYS A 464 -4.48 3.33 21.92
N GLY A 465 -3.30 2.83 22.26
CA GLY A 465 -2.16 3.64 22.72
C GLY A 465 -0.87 2.81 22.79
N PRO A 466 0.25 3.39 23.23
CA PRO A 466 1.54 2.70 23.34
C PRO A 466 1.45 1.37 24.10
N VAL A 467 2.11 0.33 23.58
CA VAL A 467 2.24 -0.97 24.25
C VAL A 467 3.47 -1.01 25.15
N ASP A 468 3.43 -1.84 26.19
CA ASP A 468 4.66 -2.32 26.84
C ASP A 468 5.38 -3.25 25.84
N ARG A 469 6.42 -2.71 25.18
CA ARG A 469 7.22 -3.44 24.20
C ARG A 469 7.92 -4.66 24.83
N ALA A 470 8.36 -4.60 26.09
CA ALA A 470 9.03 -5.72 26.73
C ALA A 470 8.05 -6.89 27.00
N ALA A 471 6.82 -6.58 27.42
CA ALA A 471 5.74 -7.56 27.52
C ALA A 471 5.26 -8.06 26.14
N TRP A 472 5.22 -7.19 25.13
CA TRP A 472 4.87 -7.54 23.75
C TRP A 472 5.86 -8.54 23.16
N PHE A 473 7.17 -8.25 23.19
CA PHE A 473 8.20 -9.18 22.69
C PHE A 473 8.27 -10.49 23.50
N SER A 474 7.98 -10.46 24.81
CA SER A 474 7.82 -11.66 25.64
C SER A 474 6.57 -12.50 25.27
N SER A 475 5.57 -11.87 24.66
CA SER A 475 4.35 -12.52 24.17
C SER A 475 4.55 -13.07 22.76
N TYR A 476 5.24 -12.30 21.90
CA TYR A 476 5.68 -12.72 20.57
C TYR A 476 6.51 -14.01 20.63
N ALA A 477 7.50 -14.08 21.53
CA ALA A 477 8.24 -15.31 21.81
C ALA A 477 7.32 -16.51 22.10
N GLY A 478 6.21 -16.28 22.81
CA GLY A 478 5.22 -17.31 23.13
C GLY A 478 4.48 -17.83 21.90
N PHE A 479 3.81 -16.93 21.15
CA PHE A 479 2.99 -17.35 20.01
C PHE A 479 3.80 -17.72 18.75
N ARG A 480 5.01 -17.15 18.59
CA ARG A 480 5.91 -17.49 17.46
C ARG A 480 6.49 -18.89 17.55
N TYR A 481 6.57 -19.46 18.76
CA TYR A 481 7.14 -20.79 19.04
C TYR A 481 6.12 -21.81 19.57
N GLY A 482 4.91 -21.38 19.96
CA GLY A 482 3.82 -22.25 20.45
C GLY A 482 3.93 -22.65 21.92
N GLY A 483 4.84 -22.04 22.68
CA GLY A 483 5.17 -22.50 24.03
C GLY A 483 5.67 -21.38 24.94
N ARG A 484 5.55 -21.60 26.26
CA ARG A 484 6.09 -20.69 27.27
C ARG A 484 7.51 -21.12 27.66
N ASP A 485 8.48 -20.70 26.88
CA ASP A 485 9.90 -20.86 27.21
C ASP A 485 10.45 -19.60 27.92
N ALA A 486 11.30 -19.79 28.94
CA ALA A 486 11.83 -18.70 29.75
C ALA A 486 13.01 -17.98 29.08
N ASP A 487 13.89 -18.72 28.42
CA ASP A 487 15.12 -18.21 27.83
C ASP A 487 14.83 -17.52 26.48
N ALA A 488 13.92 -18.07 25.67
CA ALA A 488 13.37 -17.41 24.49
C ALA A 488 12.72 -16.06 24.83
N ARG A 489 11.99 -15.98 25.95
CA ARG A 489 11.42 -14.72 26.46
C ARG A 489 12.50 -13.76 26.96
N SER A 490 13.58 -14.26 27.54
CA SER A 490 14.74 -13.43 27.86
C SER A 490 15.41 -12.89 26.60
N ALA A 491 15.71 -13.74 25.63
CA ALA A 491 16.32 -13.37 24.36
C ALA A 491 15.49 -12.33 23.59
N TRP A 492 14.17 -12.48 23.51
CA TRP A 492 13.30 -11.48 22.86
C TRP A 492 13.20 -10.15 23.62
N ARG A 493 13.34 -10.14 24.96
CA ARG A 493 13.52 -8.89 25.72
C ARG A 493 14.88 -8.24 25.48
N THR A 494 15.95 -9.03 25.31
CA THR A 494 17.27 -8.52 24.91
C THR A 494 17.22 -7.92 23.50
N LEU A 495 16.57 -8.60 22.54
CA LEU A 495 16.36 -8.09 21.18
C LEU A 495 15.54 -6.79 21.17
N ASN A 496 14.48 -6.71 21.98
CA ASN A 496 13.70 -5.49 22.22
C ASN A 496 14.56 -4.30 22.69
N ALA A 497 15.52 -4.57 23.57
CA ALA A 497 16.43 -3.57 24.14
C ALA A 497 17.68 -3.29 23.28
N THR A 498 17.85 -3.98 22.15
CA THR A 498 19.02 -3.86 21.27
C THR A 498 18.60 -3.71 19.81
N ALA A 499 18.47 -4.80 19.06
CA ALA A 499 18.19 -4.79 17.61
C ALA A 499 16.88 -4.05 17.27
N TYR A 500 15.83 -4.22 18.08
CA TYR A 500 14.54 -3.54 17.91
C TYR A 500 14.47 -2.17 18.59
N GLN A 501 15.63 -1.63 19.01
CA GLN A 501 15.83 -0.27 19.51
C GLN A 501 17.14 0.37 18.97
N HIS A 502 17.57 -0.01 17.76
CA HIS A 502 18.80 0.52 17.16
C HIS A 502 18.74 2.05 16.94
N THR A 503 19.90 2.68 17.12
CA THR A 503 20.11 4.14 17.05
C THR A 503 20.92 4.55 15.83
N ALA A 504 20.76 3.83 14.71
CA ALA A 504 21.41 4.15 13.45
C ALA A 504 21.04 5.58 13.01
N VAL A 505 22.05 6.38 12.67
CA VAL A 505 21.89 7.81 12.39
C VAL A 505 21.28 8.01 11.01
N GLU A 506 20.15 8.72 10.95
CA GLU A 506 19.42 9.02 9.70
C GLU A 506 19.06 7.76 8.88
N ARG A 507 18.67 6.69 9.59
CA ARG A 507 18.26 5.39 9.04
C ARG A 507 17.06 4.81 9.78
N SER A 508 16.31 3.97 9.06
CA SER A 508 15.17 3.20 9.57
C SER A 508 15.51 1.71 9.71
N ASP A 509 16.53 1.28 8.97
CA ASP A 509 17.12 -0.06 8.92
C ASP A 509 18.31 -0.24 9.88
N PRO A 510 18.59 -1.47 10.34
CA PRO A 510 19.77 -1.79 11.15
C PRO A 510 21.08 -1.71 10.37
N HIS A 511 22.19 -1.65 11.12
CA HIS A 511 23.56 -1.76 10.59
C HIS A 511 23.77 -3.05 9.78
N ASP A 512 24.49 -2.95 8.68
CA ASP A 512 24.73 -4.07 7.76
C ASP A 512 25.96 -4.92 8.16
N SER A 513 26.08 -6.11 7.58
CA SER A 513 27.14 -7.06 7.90
C SER A 513 28.38 -6.86 7.02
N LEU A 514 29.55 -6.64 7.63
CA LEU A 514 30.83 -6.57 6.92
C LEU A 514 31.18 -7.87 6.16
N PHE A 515 30.54 -9.01 6.50
CA PHE A 515 30.67 -10.25 5.72
C PHE A 515 30.04 -10.16 4.31
N ALA A 516 29.17 -9.17 4.05
CA ALA A 516 28.63 -8.88 2.72
C ALA A 516 29.43 -7.79 1.97
N ALA A 517 30.43 -7.17 2.60
CA ALA A 517 31.24 -6.12 1.98
C ALA A 517 32.22 -6.69 0.94
N ARG A 518 32.64 -5.86 -0.01
CA ARG A 518 33.83 -6.14 -0.82
C ARG A 518 35.05 -6.13 0.12
N PRO A 519 35.94 -7.13 0.11
CA PRO A 519 37.09 -7.18 1.01
C PRO A 519 38.02 -5.96 0.84
N ASP A 520 38.12 -5.16 1.89
CA ASP A 520 39.00 -3.99 2.01
C ASP A 520 39.41 -3.85 3.49
N LEU A 521 40.61 -3.34 3.77
CA LEU A 521 41.08 -3.06 5.13
C LEU A 521 40.35 -1.86 5.76
N ALA A 522 39.71 -1.01 4.94
CA ALA A 522 38.89 0.12 5.37
C ALA A 522 37.37 -0.15 5.26
N ALA A 523 36.94 -1.40 5.07
CA ALA A 523 35.54 -1.77 4.93
C ALA A 523 34.73 -1.49 6.22
N ALA A 524 33.96 -0.40 6.23
CA ALA A 524 33.07 -0.01 7.32
C ALA A 524 31.56 -0.19 7.03
N ARG A 525 31.20 -0.56 5.79
CA ARG A 525 29.82 -0.79 5.31
C ARG A 525 29.86 -1.75 4.12
N ALA A 526 28.79 -2.53 3.89
CA ALA A 526 28.72 -3.46 2.76
C ALA A 526 28.04 -2.88 1.50
N ALA A 527 27.15 -1.91 1.65
CA ALA A 527 26.56 -1.13 0.56
C ALA A 527 26.77 0.37 0.77
N GLU A 528 26.75 1.16 -0.31
CA GLU A 528 27.05 2.60 -0.27
C GLU A 528 26.19 3.37 0.74
N TYR A 529 24.91 3.04 0.86
CA TYR A 529 23.98 3.73 1.75
C TYR A 529 23.66 2.97 3.04
N ALA A 530 24.31 1.82 3.29
CA ALA A 530 24.12 1.07 4.54
C ALA A 530 24.72 1.82 5.76
N PRO A 531 24.08 1.75 6.94
CA PRO A 531 24.67 2.15 8.22
C PRO A 531 25.65 1.11 8.78
#